data_AF-A0A0J9TEW5-F1
#
_entry.id   AF-A0A0J9TEW5-F1
#
_cell.length_a   1.000
_cell.length_b   1.000
_cell.length_c   1.000
_cell.angle_alpha   90.00
_cell.angle_beta   90.00
_cell.angle_gamma   90.00
#
_symmetry.space_group_name_H-M   'P 1'
#
loop_
_entity.id
_entity.type
_entity.pdbx_description
1 polymer ?
#
loop_
_entity_poly.entity_id
_entity_poly.type
_entity_poly.pdbx_seq_one_letter_code
_entity_poly.pdbx_strand_id
1 'polypeptide(L)'
;MYNAVSTFSTYEPILEGFLEDPTLPNNEWCNGNVQKFARNEISSKKIICAVSIKYLEEIKKTKDNNYISNGYKYLYYRIYENKQNEPEYSDITFKFFKDLLENYASKETSILKDNTEQINNDIFGKLKNLKELYDNFYKYEKKELCGDDSCGCAEKCAETYKTYLEECNSEYYSTFCVELQKFGEKFNEYIRGNNHCIKEIEKLPLFNKNNPRIAIIGSGVVLAIIVFSLFTLYKVS
;
A
#
# COMPACT_ATOMS: atom_id res chain seq x y z
N MET A 1 2.72 -5.20 -0.17
CA MET A 1 1.74 -4.24 0.38
C MET A 1 0.89 -3.57 -0.71
N TYR A 2 1.52 -3.03 -1.77
CA TYR A 2 0.87 -2.23 -2.82
C TYR A 2 -0.34 -2.87 -3.51
N ASN A 3 -0.31 -4.18 -3.77
CA ASN A 3 -1.38 -4.89 -4.48
C ASN A 3 -2.76 -4.88 -3.80
N ALA A 4 -2.84 -4.44 -2.53
CA ALA A 4 -4.09 -4.32 -1.80
C ALA A 4 -4.70 -2.92 -1.88
N VAL A 5 -3.94 -1.90 -2.32
CA VAL A 5 -4.35 -0.49 -2.21
C VAL A 5 -5.63 -0.20 -3.00
N SER A 6 -5.79 -0.83 -4.16
CA SER A 6 -7.02 -0.75 -4.96
C SER A 6 -8.29 -1.17 -4.21
N THR A 7 -8.16 -1.95 -3.14
CA THR A 7 -9.26 -2.45 -2.30
C THR A 7 -9.43 -1.70 -0.98
N PHE A 8 -8.59 -0.71 -0.67
CA PHE A 8 -8.62 0.01 0.62
C PHE A 8 -9.97 0.68 0.91
N SER A 9 -10.62 1.22 -0.12
CA SER A 9 -11.96 1.82 -0.03
C SER A 9 -13.05 0.84 0.45
N THR A 10 -12.82 -0.47 0.37
CA THR A 10 -13.72 -1.49 0.92
C THR A 10 -13.62 -1.59 2.44
N TYR A 11 -12.42 -1.37 2.99
CA TYR A 11 -12.13 -1.56 4.41
C TYR A 11 -12.22 -0.27 5.21
N GLU A 12 -12.00 0.87 4.56
CA GLU A 12 -12.00 2.18 5.19
C GLU A 12 -13.28 2.48 5.97
N PRO A 13 -14.50 2.30 5.41
CA PRO A 13 -15.73 2.55 6.16
C PRO A 13 -15.90 1.68 7.40
N ILE A 14 -15.35 0.45 7.39
CA ILE A 14 -15.43 -0.48 8.52
C ILE A 14 -14.59 0.06 9.68
N LEU A 15 -13.37 0.50 9.40
CA LEU A 15 -12.47 1.03 10.42
C LEU A 15 -12.98 2.38 10.97
N GLU A 16 -13.39 3.29 10.09
CA GLU A 16 -13.91 4.61 10.48
C GLU A 16 -15.18 4.49 11.31
N GLY A 17 -16.08 3.56 10.97
CA GLY A 17 -17.28 3.30 11.76
C GLY A 17 -16.99 2.90 13.22
N PHE A 18 -15.83 2.30 13.50
CA PHE A 18 -15.39 2.00 14.87
C PHE A 18 -14.65 3.17 15.55
N LEU A 19 -14.06 4.09 14.80
CA LEU A 19 -13.45 5.31 15.34
C LEU A 19 -14.51 6.29 15.83
N GLU A 20 -15.66 6.33 15.16
CA GLU A 20 -16.81 7.19 15.50
C GLU A 20 -17.70 6.60 16.61
N ASP A 21 -17.48 5.34 17.00
CA ASP A 21 -18.27 4.64 18.03
C ASP A 21 -18.01 5.26 19.42
N PRO A 22 -18.99 5.93 20.05
CA PRO A 22 -18.83 6.54 21.37
C PRO A 22 -18.70 5.48 22.49
N THR A 23 -18.95 4.21 22.19
CA THR A 23 -18.84 3.07 23.12
C THR A 23 -17.56 2.27 22.90
N LEU A 24 -16.45 2.97 22.67
CA LEU A 24 -15.13 2.35 22.56
C LEU A 24 -14.76 1.64 23.87
N PRO A 25 -14.71 0.29 23.87
CA PRO A 25 -14.51 -0.44 25.11
C PRO A 25 -13.07 -0.28 25.57
N ASN A 26 -12.92 -0.12 26.87
CA ASN A 26 -11.65 -0.30 27.55
C ASN A 26 -11.17 -1.74 27.29
N ASN A 27 -10.11 -1.92 26.49
CA ASN A 27 -9.58 -3.23 26.16
C ASN A 27 -8.38 -3.57 27.05
N GLU A 28 -8.44 -4.69 27.78
CA GLU A 28 -7.42 -5.10 28.75
C GLU A 28 -6.05 -5.34 28.09
N TRP A 29 -6.03 -5.99 26.93
CA TRP A 29 -4.78 -6.22 26.20
C TRP A 29 -4.17 -4.90 25.75
N CYS A 30 -4.97 -3.97 25.23
CA CYS A 30 -4.50 -2.62 24.89
C CYS A 30 -3.97 -1.88 26.12
N ASN A 31 -4.62 -1.99 27.28
CA ASN A 31 -4.12 -1.35 28.50
C ASN A 31 -2.75 -1.87 28.94
N GLY A 32 -2.53 -3.19 28.85
CA GLY A 32 -1.27 -3.82 29.24
C GLY A 32 -0.15 -3.67 28.20
N ASN A 33 -0.48 -3.45 26.93
CA ASN A 33 0.50 -3.49 25.84
C ASN A 33 0.75 -2.14 25.16
N VAL A 34 -0.14 -1.14 25.29
CA VAL A 34 0.01 0.15 24.60
C VAL A 34 1.32 0.85 24.87
N GLN A 35 1.83 0.76 26.10
CA GLN A 35 3.09 1.40 26.48
C GLN A 35 4.31 0.78 25.78
N LYS A 36 4.18 -0.44 25.25
CA LYS A 36 5.25 -1.10 24.47
C LYS A 36 5.44 -0.44 23.11
N PHE A 37 4.44 0.30 22.62
CA PHE A 37 4.45 0.88 21.28
C PHE A 37 3.97 2.34 21.18
N ALA A 38 3.59 2.95 22.31
CA ALA A 38 3.26 4.36 22.43
C ALA A 38 4.17 5.00 23.48
N ARG A 39 5.16 5.79 23.03
CA ARG A 39 5.99 6.61 23.93
C ARG A 39 5.22 7.82 24.44
N ASN A 40 4.48 8.48 23.55
CA ASN A 40 3.59 9.61 23.83
C ASN A 40 2.17 9.29 23.35
N GLU A 41 1.18 10.11 23.75
CA GLU A 41 -0.23 9.99 23.30
C GLU A 41 -0.89 8.64 23.61
N ILE A 42 -0.63 8.11 24.80
CA ILE A 42 -1.10 6.79 25.25
C ILE A 42 -2.63 6.64 25.10
N SER A 43 -3.41 7.68 25.40
CA SER A 43 -4.88 7.66 25.25
C SER A 43 -5.32 7.42 23.81
N SER A 44 -4.80 8.20 22.86
CA SER A 44 -5.08 8.05 21.43
C SER A 44 -4.64 6.68 20.91
N LYS A 45 -3.50 6.18 21.39
CA LYS A 45 -2.98 4.86 21.00
C LYS A 45 -3.80 3.70 21.59
N LYS A 46 -4.40 3.86 22.77
CA LYS A 46 -5.37 2.89 23.31
C LYS A 46 -6.63 2.82 22.44
N ILE A 47 -7.10 3.97 21.97
CA ILE A 47 -8.24 4.04 21.04
C ILE A 47 -7.91 3.30 19.75
N ILE A 48 -6.79 3.65 19.09
CA ILE A 48 -6.34 2.98 17.87
C ILE A 48 -6.21 1.46 18.09
N CYS A 49 -5.66 1.04 19.22
CA CYS A 49 -5.54 -0.38 19.56
C CYS A 49 -6.91 -1.07 19.69
N ALA A 50 -7.84 -0.49 20.45
CA ALA A 50 -9.17 -1.08 20.64
C ALA A 50 -9.97 -1.14 19.33
N VAL A 51 -9.90 -0.09 18.52
CA VAL A 51 -10.48 -0.05 17.16
C VAL A 51 -9.87 -1.12 16.28
N SER A 52 -8.54 -1.27 16.29
CA SER A 52 -7.84 -2.29 15.50
C SER A 52 -8.34 -3.69 15.83
N ILE A 53 -8.56 -3.99 17.11
CA ILE A 53 -9.10 -5.29 17.55
C ILE A 53 -10.52 -5.49 17.00
N LYS A 54 -11.44 -4.54 17.20
CA LYS A 54 -12.82 -4.66 16.67
C LYS A 54 -12.82 -4.83 15.15
N TYR A 55 -11.98 -4.06 14.45
CA TYR A 55 -11.82 -4.18 13.01
C TYR A 55 -11.37 -5.58 12.58
N LEU A 56 -10.33 -6.14 13.22
CA LEU A 56 -9.87 -7.50 12.96
C LEU A 56 -10.97 -8.54 13.23
N GLU A 57 -11.76 -8.33 14.29
CA GLU A 57 -12.90 -9.19 14.62
C GLU A 57 -14.06 -9.11 13.62
N GLU A 58 -14.22 -7.97 12.96
CA GLU A 58 -15.24 -7.78 11.93
C GLU A 58 -14.82 -8.46 10.62
N ILE A 59 -13.63 -8.14 10.10
CA ILE A 59 -13.20 -8.64 8.79
C ILE A 59 -13.01 -10.16 8.76
N LYS A 60 -12.71 -10.80 9.91
CA LYS A 60 -12.57 -12.26 9.99
C LYS A 60 -13.90 -13.00 9.80
N LYS A 61 -15.05 -12.33 9.97
CA LYS A 61 -16.38 -12.94 9.77
C LYS A 61 -16.63 -13.34 8.32
N THR A 62 -15.99 -12.67 7.36
CA THR A 62 -16.11 -12.96 5.93
C THR A 62 -15.58 -14.35 5.55
N LYS A 63 -14.62 -14.90 6.32
CA LYS A 63 -13.97 -16.21 6.07
C LYS A 63 -13.34 -16.36 4.67
N ASP A 64 -13.05 -15.26 4.00
CA ASP A 64 -12.29 -15.22 2.74
C ASP A 64 -10.85 -14.76 3.02
N ASN A 65 -9.88 -15.60 2.67
CA ASN A 65 -8.47 -15.35 3.00
C ASN A 65 -7.90 -14.12 2.27
N ASN A 66 -8.35 -13.82 1.06
CA ASN A 66 -7.87 -12.66 0.29
C ASN A 66 -8.44 -11.37 0.86
N TYR A 67 -9.73 -11.36 1.21
CA TYR A 67 -10.40 -10.26 1.89
C TYR A 67 -9.72 -9.96 3.23
N ILE A 68 -9.52 -11.00 4.05
CA ILE A 68 -8.87 -10.86 5.36
C ILE A 68 -7.42 -10.35 5.20
N SER A 69 -6.66 -10.92 4.25
CA SER A 69 -5.30 -10.47 3.91
C SER A 69 -5.23 -8.99 3.57
N ASN A 70 -6.12 -8.53 2.70
CA ASN A 70 -6.14 -7.14 2.26
C ASN A 70 -6.63 -6.20 3.37
N GLY A 71 -7.55 -6.66 4.23
CA GLY A 71 -7.93 -5.94 5.44
C GLY A 71 -6.78 -5.76 6.43
N TYR A 72 -5.94 -6.77 6.63
CA TYR A 72 -4.75 -6.65 7.48
C TYR A 72 -3.75 -5.62 6.93
N LYS A 73 -3.53 -5.62 5.61
CA LYS A 73 -2.68 -4.63 4.94
C LYS A 73 -3.23 -3.21 5.08
N TYR A 74 -4.55 -3.03 4.91
CA TYR A 74 -5.21 -1.75 5.13
C TYR A 74 -5.05 -1.28 6.57
N LEU A 75 -5.27 -2.16 7.55
CA LEU A 75 -5.08 -1.83 8.96
C LEU A 75 -3.63 -1.40 9.24
N TYR A 76 -2.64 -2.11 8.72
CA TYR A 76 -1.24 -1.73 8.93
C TYR A 76 -0.94 -0.35 8.33
N TYR A 77 -1.43 -0.07 7.12
CA TYR A 77 -1.35 1.27 6.52
C TYR A 77 -1.93 2.35 7.44
N ARG A 78 -3.13 2.13 7.99
CA ARG A 78 -3.81 3.10 8.88
C ARG A 78 -3.11 3.29 10.22
N ILE A 79 -2.60 2.22 10.83
CA ILE A 79 -1.82 2.34 12.07
C ILE A 79 -0.55 3.15 11.80
N TYR A 80 0.13 2.89 10.68
CA TYR A 80 1.35 3.59 10.30
C TYR A 80 1.11 5.07 9.93
N GLU A 81 -0.02 5.40 9.31
CA GLU A 81 -0.40 6.79 9.02
C GLU A 81 -0.53 7.64 10.29
N ASN A 82 -0.99 7.04 11.39
CA ASN A 82 -1.09 7.68 12.69
C ASN A 82 0.25 7.76 13.44
N LYS A 83 1.39 7.71 12.72
CA LYS A 83 2.72 7.67 13.34
C LYS A 83 3.16 8.96 14.00
N GLN A 84 4.05 8.83 14.97
CA GLN A 84 4.87 9.95 15.43
C GLN A 84 6.07 10.12 14.49
N ASN A 85 6.53 11.37 14.34
CA ASN A 85 7.68 11.72 13.49
C ASN A 85 9.01 11.37 14.19
N GLU A 86 9.24 10.09 14.42
CA GLU A 86 10.40 9.54 15.12
C GLU A 86 11.10 8.47 14.26
N PRO A 87 12.45 8.39 14.22
CA PRO A 87 13.18 7.46 13.37
C PRO A 87 12.85 5.98 13.61
N GLU A 88 12.65 5.60 14.87
CA GLU A 88 12.39 4.21 15.30
C GLU A 88 10.92 3.79 15.14
N TYR A 89 10.06 4.69 14.66
CA TYR A 89 8.62 4.46 14.66
C TYR A 89 8.20 3.31 13.73
N SER A 90 8.95 3.09 12.65
CA SER A 90 8.69 1.98 11.73
C SER A 90 8.77 0.63 12.44
N ASP A 91 9.82 0.40 13.22
CA ASP A 91 10.03 -0.84 13.97
C ASP A 91 8.95 -1.03 15.04
N ILE A 92 8.66 0.04 15.78
CA ILE A 92 7.67 0.04 16.85
C ILE A 92 6.28 -0.29 16.30
N THR A 93 5.89 0.33 15.18
CA THR A 93 4.59 0.09 14.53
C THR A 93 4.50 -1.33 13.98
N PHE A 94 5.56 -1.81 13.35
CA PHE A 94 5.59 -3.14 12.79
C PHE A 94 5.43 -4.20 13.88
N LYS A 95 6.17 -4.04 14.99
CA LYS A 95 6.05 -4.92 16.15
C LYS A 95 4.63 -4.89 16.72
N PHE A 96 4.07 -3.71 16.93
CA PHE A 96 2.70 -3.58 17.42
C PHE A 96 1.68 -4.29 16.50
N PHE A 97 1.79 -4.06 15.20
CA PHE A 97 0.91 -4.70 14.22
C PHE A 97 1.05 -6.23 14.25
N LYS A 98 2.28 -6.75 14.36
CA LYS A 98 2.52 -8.20 14.51
C LYS A 98 1.90 -8.76 15.79
N ASP A 99 2.08 -8.08 16.92
CA ASP A 99 1.50 -8.47 18.21
C ASP A 99 -0.04 -8.47 18.15
N LEU A 100 -0.66 -7.49 17.48
CA LEU A 100 -2.10 -7.46 17.23
C LEU A 100 -2.56 -8.70 16.45
N LEU A 101 -1.90 -8.99 15.33
CA LEU A 101 -2.26 -10.14 14.50
C LEU A 101 -2.07 -11.46 15.27
N GLU A 102 -1.01 -11.60 16.07
CA GLU A 102 -0.79 -12.80 16.89
C GLU A 102 -1.95 -13.13 17.83
N ASN A 103 -2.55 -12.08 18.42
CA ASN A 103 -3.58 -12.25 19.43
C ASN A 103 -5.00 -12.27 18.84
N TYR A 104 -5.22 -11.62 17.69
CA TYR A 104 -6.57 -11.35 17.18
C TYR A 104 -6.82 -11.77 15.73
N ALA A 105 -5.79 -12.17 14.97
CA ALA A 105 -5.97 -12.74 13.63
C ALA A 105 -6.42 -14.21 13.69
N SER A 106 -6.96 -14.73 12.58
CA SER A 106 -7.33 -16.16 12.50
C SER A 106 -6.08 -17.04 12.31
N LYS A 107 -6.05 -18.23 12.93
CA LYS A 107 -4.90 -19.17 12.81
C LYS A 107 -4.59 -19.55 11.35
N GLU A 108 -5.61 -19.58 10.50
CA GLU A 108 -5.53 -19.87 9.06
C GLU A 108 -4.76 -18.79 8.28
N THR A 109 -4.61 -17.59 8.85
CA THR A 109 -3.88 -16.46 8.25
C THR A 109 -2.43 -16.34 8.73
N SER A 110 -1.90 -17.35 9.45
CA SER A 110 -0.51 -17.38 9.93
C SER A 110 0.54 -17.14 8.83
N ILE A 111 0.26 -17.54 7.58
CA ILE A 111 1.13 -17.30 6.41
C ILE A 111 1.23 -15.80 6.05
N LEU A 112 0.19 -15.02 6.35
CA LEU A 112 0.14 -13.57 6.05
C LEU A 112 0.96 -12.75 7.04
N LYS A 113 1.05 -13.24 8.28
CA LYS A 113 1.89 -12.65 9.32
C LYS A 113 3.36 -12.60 8.88
N ASP A 114 3.86 -13.65 8.23
CA ASP A 114 5.30 -13.80 7.97
C ASP A 114 5.80 -13.09 6.70
N ASN A 115 4.88 -12.72 5.79
CA ASN A 115 5.21 -12.04 4.53
C ASN A 115 4.86 -10.54 4.51
N THR A 116 4.53 -9.96 5.66
CA THR A 116 4.23 -8.53 5.74
C THR A 116 5.53 -7.73 5.74
N GLU A 117 5.79 -7.03 4.63
CA GLU A 117 6.86 -6.05 4.52
C GLU A 117 6.66 -4.92 5.52
N GLN A 118 7.73 -4.57 6.22
CA GLN A 118 7.74 -3.46 7.16
C GLN A 118 7.60 -2.13 6.42
N ILE A 119 6.58 -1.34 6.77
CA ILE A 119 6.36 -0.02 6.19
C ILE A 119 7.39 0.95 6.77
N ASN A 120 8.13 1.62 5.89
CA ASN A 120 8.96 2.78 6.20
C ASN A 120 8.38 4.05 5.54
N ASN A 121 9.07 5.20 5.66
CA ASN A 121 8.59 6.46 5.12
C ASN A 121 8.41 6.43 3.58
N ASP A 122 9.33 5.78 2.85
CA ASP A 122 9.28 5.66 1.39
C ASP A 122 8.09 4.78 0.96
N ILE A 123 7.98 3.59 1.56
CA ILE A 123 6.88 2.66 1.31
C ILE A 123 5.54 3.33 1.60
N PHE A 124 5.43 4.02 2.73
CA PHE A 124 4.22 4.74 3.11
C PHE A 124 3.86 5.85 2.13
N GLY A 125 4.84 6.67 1.69
CA GLY A 125 4.60 7.70 0.69
C GLY A 125 4.04 7.12 -0.61
N LYS A 126 4.61 6.02 -1.09
CA LYS A 126 4.12 5.28 -2.26
C LYS A 126 2.73 4.69 -2.06
N LEU A 127 2.44 4.13 -0.88
CA LEU A 127 1.10 3.62 -0.54
C LEU A 127 0.05 4.73 -0.53
N LYS A 128 0.39 5.86 0.08
CA LYS A 128 -0.47 7.04 0.14
C LYS A 128 -0.78 7.55 -1.26
N ASN A 129 0.23 7.69 -2.11
CA ASN A 129 0.04 8.17 -3.47
C ASN A 129 -0.77 7.19 -4.34
N LEU A 130 -0.59 5.87 -4.18
CA LEU A 130 -1.46 4.88 -4.82
C LEU A 130 -2.91 4.97 -4.29
N LYS A 131 -3.11 5.18 -2.98
CA LYS A 131 -4.45 5.35 -2.41
C LYS A 131 -5.12 6.58 -3.03
N GLU A 132 -4.42 7.71 -3.07
CA GLU A 132 -4.91 8.95 -3.69
C GLU A 132 -5.25 8.76 -5.18
N LEU A 133 -4.44 8.01 -5.93
CA LEU A 133 -4.74 7.64 -7.33
C LEU A 133 -6.06 6.89 -7.44
N TYR A 134 -6.24 5.81 -6.66
CA TYR A 134 -7.47 5.03 -6.71
C TYR A 134 -8.69 5.83 -6.22
N ASP A 135 -8.55 6.61 -5.16
CA ASP A 135 -9.65 7.43 -4.62
C ASP A 135 -10.10 8.50 -5.63
N ASN A 136 -9.17 9.23 -6.23
CA ASN A 136 -9.49 10.20 -7.29
C ASN A 136 -10.08 9.51 -8.52
N PHE A 137 -9.59 8.33 -8.88
CA PHE A 137 -10.16 7.57 -9.99
C PHE A 137 -11.59 7.12 -9.68
N TYR A 138 -11.89 6.62 -8.48
CA TYR A 138 -13.26 6.26 -8.09
C TYR A 138 -14.21 7.47 -8.09
N LYS A 139 -13.74 8.63 -7.65
CA LYS A 139 -14.49 9.89 -7.75
C LYS A 139 -14.77 10.25 -9.20
N TYR A 140 -13.77 10.12 -10.07
CA TYR A 140 -13.92 10.33 -11.50
C TYR A 140 -14.94 9.37 -12.13
N GLU A 141 -14.88 8.08 -11.80
CA GLU A 141 -15.83 7.07 -12.27
C GLU A 141 -17.28 7.43 -11.90
N LYS A 142 -17.47 8.00 -10.71
CA LYS A 142 -18.78 8.44 -10.19
C LYS A 142 -19.17 9.85 -10.60
N LYS A 143 -18.32 10.57 -11.34
CA LYS A 143 -18.49 12.00 -11.70
C LYS A 143 -18.63 12.91 -10.47
N GLU A 144 -17.96 12.57 -9.38
CA GLU A 144 -17.84 13.43 -8.21
C GLU A 144 -16.87 14.59 -8.48
N LEU A 145 -17.02 15.70 -7.75
CA LEU A 145 -16.22 16.91 -7.94
C LEU A 145 -14.83 16.78 -7.28
N CYS A 146 -13.78 17.18 -8.01
CA CYS A 146 -12.42 17.34 -7.46
C CYS A 146 -11.86 18.74 -7.75
N GLY A 147 -12.60 19.77 -7.36
CA GLY A 147 -12.39 21.15 -7.79
C GLY A 147 -13.67 21.60 -8.47
N ASP A 148 -13.56 22.05 -9.71
CA ASP A 148 -14.70 22.57 -10.47
C ASP A 148 -15.56 21.45 -11.09
N ASP A 149 -14.94 20.31 -11.44
CA ASP A 149 -15.65 19.15 -12.00
C ASP A 149 -14.94 17.81 -11.68
N SER A 150 -15.44 16.72 -12.28
CA SER A 150 -14.83 15.39 -12.18
C SER A 150 -13.56 15.22 -13.01
N CYS A 151 -13.34 16.04 -14.05
CA CYS A 151 -12.12 16.00 -14.85
C CYS A 151 -10.91 16.39 -13.99
N GLY A 152 -11.07 17.32 -13.05
CA GLY A 152 -10.05 17.62 -12.03
C GLY A 152 -9.62 16.41 -11.19
N CYS A 153 -10.46 15.37 -11.04
CA CYS A 153 -10.06 14.13 -10.37
C CYS A 153 -9.09 13.33 -11.24
N ALA A 154 -9.41 13.21 -12.53
CA ALA A 154 -8.61 12.46 -13.48
C ALA A 154 -7.31 13.20 -13.85
N GLU A 155 -7.28 14.53 -13.81
CA GLU A 155 -6.05 15.33 -13.89
C GLU A 155 -5.11 15.02 -12.74
N LYS A 156 -5.61 15.05 -11.48
CA LYS A 156 -4.84 14.64 -10.30
C LYS A 156 -4.30 13.22 -10.41
N CYS A 157 -5.09 12.30 -10.99
CA CYS A 157 -4.61 10.96 -11.29
C CYS A 157 -3.40 10.99 -12.24
N ALA A 158 -3.49 11.75 -13.33
CA ALA A 158 -2.41 11.84 -14.31
C ALA A 158 -1.15 12.52 -13.73
N GLU A 159 -1.31 13.58 -12.95
CA GLU A 159 -0.21 14.28 -12.27
C GLU A 159 0.55 13.35 -11.31
N THR A 160 -0.16 12.71 -10.37
CA THR A 160 0.45 11.79 -9.42
C THR A 160 1.11 10.61 -10.13
N TYR A 161 0.49 10.04 -11.18
CA TYR A 161 1.07 8.96 -11.96
C TYR A 161 2.40 9.38 -12.62
N LYS A 162 2.45 10.60 -13.18
CA LYS A 162 3.63 11.13 -13.88
C LYS A 162 4.86 11.25 -12.98
N THR A 163 4.68 11.47 -11.68
CA THR A 163 5.80 11.59 -10.72
C THR A 163 6.65 10.31 -10.60
N TYR A 164 6.11 9.16 -10.98
CA TYR A 164 6.76 7.85 -10.85
C TYR A 164 7.24 7.24 -12.17
N LEU A 165 7.14 7.96 -13.28
CA LEU A 165 7.53 7.41 -14.59
C LEU A 165 9.00 7.03 -14.64
N GLU A 166 9.90 7.88 -14.13
CA GLU A 166 11.34 7.61 -14.17
C GLU A 166 11.73 6.40 -13.30
N GLU A 167 11.17 6.34 -12.08
CA GLU A 167 11.33 5.21 -11.16
C GLU A 167 10.85 3.92 -11.82
N CYS A 168 9.60 3.88 -12.31
CA CYS A 168 9.02 2.67 -12.86
C CYS A 168 9.51 2.28 -14.26
N ASN A 169 10.14 3.20 -14.98
CA ASN A 169 10.89 2.87 -16.19
C ASN A 169 12.25 2.21 -15.88
N SER A 170 12.79 2.41 -14.68
CA SER A 170 14.07 1.84 -14.24
C SER A 170 13.87 0.56 -13.43
N GLU A 171 12.87 0.54 -12.55
CA GLU A 171 12.54 -0.55 -11.62
C GLU A 171 11.17 -1.17 -11.91
N TYR A 172 10.90 -1.45 -13.18
CA TYR A 172 9.62 -1.97 -13.67
C TYR A 172 9.02 -3.13 -12.86
N TYR A 173 9.87 -4.06 -12.41
CA TYR A 173 9.45 -5.25 -11.68
C TYR A 173 9.22 -5.03 -10.18
N SER A 174 9.43 -3.81 -9.67
CA SER A 174 9.12 -3.50 -8.28
C SER A 174 7.62 -3.68 -8.05
N THR A 175 7.26 -4.20 -6.88
CA THR A 175 5.84 -4.47 -6.56
C THR A 175 4.99 -3.19 -6.58
N PHE A 176 5.60 -2.02 -6.34
CA PHE A 176 4.98 -0.71 -6.49
C PHE A 176 4.64 -0.43 -7.96
N CYS A 177 5.63 -0.54 -8.84
CA CYS A 177 5.46 -0.25 -10.26
C CYS A 177 4.52 -1.21 -10.97
N VAL A 178 4.48 -2.47 -10.54
CA VAL A 178 3.48 -3.44 -11.00
C VAL A 178 2.06 -2.99 -10.66
N GLU A 179 1.81 -2.50 -9.45
CA GLU A 179 0.48 -2.00 -9.09
C GLU A 179 0.16 -0.68 -9.80
N LEU A 180 1.13 0.23 -9.89
CA LEU A 180 0.98 1.49 -10.62
C LEU A 180 0.67 1.24 -12.10
N GLN A 181 1.28 0.22 -12.73
CA GLN A 181 0.94 -0.17 -14.08
C GLN A 181 -0.53 -0.61 -14.21
N LYS A 182 -1.01 -1.48 -13.31
CA LYS A 182 -2.42 -1.91 -13.31
C LYS A 182 -3.37 -0.74 -13.18
N PHE A 183 -3.03 0.24 -12.33
CA PHE A 183 -3.78 1.49 -12.24
C PHE A 183 -3.83 2.19 -13.61
N GLY A 184 -2.67 2.38 -14.25
CA GLY A 184 -2.57 3.02 -15.56
C GLY A 184 -3.37 2.30 -16.65
N GLU A 185 -3.36 0.96 -16.65
CA GLU A 185 -4.15 0.13 -17.56
C GLU A 185 -5.66 0.36 -17.34
N LYS A 186 -6.11 0.28 -16.09
CA LYS A 186 -7.52 0.48 -15.72
C LYS A 186 -8.01 1.89 -16.07
N PHE A 187 -7.22 2.91 -15.74
CA PHE A 187 -7.53 4.31 -16.03
C PHE A 187 -7.66 4.54 -17.54
N ASN A 188 -6.70 4.04 -18.31
CA ASN A 188 -6.67 4.18 -19.76
C ASN A 188 -7.83 3.44 -20.45
N GLU A 189 -8.24 2.30 -19.93
CA GLU A 189 -9.42 1.58 -20.40
C GLU A 189 -10.68 2.40 -20.18
N TYR A 190 -10.84 2.98 -18.99
CA TYR A 190 -12.01 3.77 -18.63
C TYR A 190 -12.15 5.04 -19.51
N ILE A 191 -11.09 5.84 -19.65
CA ILE A 191 -11.15 7.06 -20.48
C ILE A 191 -11.33 6.75 -21.98
N ARG A 192 -10.89 5.59 -22.46
CA ARG A 192 -11.13 5.16 -23.85
C ARG A 192 -12.62 4.91 -24.10
N GLY A 193 -13.33 4.39 -23.10
CA GLY A 193 -14.76 4.13 -23.14
C GLY A 193 -15.63 5.34 -22.78
N ASN A 194 -15.05 6.39 -22.20
CA ASN A 194 -15.79 7.52 -21.65
C ASN A 194 -15.21 8.86 -22.15
N ASN A 195 -16.01 9.62 -22.90
CA ASN A 195 -15.55 10.84 -23.55
C ASN A 195 -15.64 12.13 -22.72
N HIS A 196 -16.03 12.04 -21.46
CA HIS A 196 -16.36 13.19 -20.62
C HIS A 196 -15.21 14.20 -20.44
N CYS A 197 -13.94 13.77 -20.51
CA CYS A 197 -12.77 14.63 -20.32
C CYS A 197 -11.74 14.55 -21.46
N ILE A 198 -12.12 14.06 -22.65
CA ILE A 198 -11.19 13.70 -23.74
C ILE A 198 -10.31 14.86 -24.20
N LYS A 199 -10.74 16.12 -24.04
CA LYS A 199 -9.95 17.28 -24.46
C LYS A 199 -8.81 17.65 -23.48
N GLU A 200 -8.85 17.15 -22.26
CA GLU A 200 -7.94 17.59 -21.18
C GLU A 200 -7.03 16.45 -20.69
N ILE A 201 -7.46 15.19 -20.81
CA ILE A 201 -6.79 14.06 -20.16
C ILE A 201 -6.27 13.05 -21.19
N GLU A 202 -4.97 13.07 -21.38
CA GLU A 202 -4.26 12.11 -22.23
C GLU A 202 -4.14 10.73 -21.60
N LYS A 203 -3.97 9.72 -22.45
CA LYS A 203 -3.67 8.35 -22.04
C LYS A 203 -2.35 8.31 -21.25
N LEU A 204 -2.36 7.66 -20.09
CA LEU A 204 -1.18 7.46 -19.27
C LEU A 204 -0.17 6.56 -19.99
N PRO A 205 1.12 6.93 -20.03
CA PRO A 205 2.15 6.09 -20.63
C PRO A 205 2.37 4.85 -19.76
N LEU A 206 2.14 3.66 -20.32
CA LEU A 206 2.39 2.41 -19.61
C LEU A 206 3.88 2.08 -19.63
N PHE A 207 4.38 1.53 -18.53
CA PHE A 207 5.78 1.14 -18.40
C PHE A 207 6.08 -0.04 -19.33
N ASN A 208 7.18 0.04 -20.09
CA ASN A 208 7.52 -0.98 -21.07
C ASN A 208 8.55 -1.98 -20.50
N LYS A 209 8.21 -3.26 -20.49
CA LYS A 209 9.12 -4.38 -20.18
C LYS A 209 10.38 -4.37 -21.07
N ASN A 210 10.27 -3.82 -22.28
CA ASN A 210 11.33 -3.74 -23.29
C ASN A 210 12.09 -2.41 -23.28
N ASN A 211 12.10 -1.66 -22.17
CA ASN A 211 12.92 -0.47 -22.06
C ASN A 211 14.40 -0.87 -22.30
N PRO A 212 15.08 -0.34 -23.34
CA PRO A 212 16.46 -0.73 -23.65
C PRO A 212 17.41 -0.52 -22.47
N ARG A 213 17.11 0.44 -21.58
CA ARG A 213 17.90 0.65 -20.35
C ARG A 213 17.88 -0.55 -19.39
N ILE A 214 16.75 -1.25 -19.26
CA ILE A 214 16.62 -2.46 -18.41
C ILE A 214 17.35 -3.65 -19.06
N ALA A 215 17.25 -3.80 -20.38
CA ALA A 215 17.97 -4.86 -21.11
C ALA A 215 19.49 -4.72 -21.00
N ILE A 216 20.01 -3.49 -20.98
CA ILE A 216 21.44 -3.20 -20.80
C ILE A 216 21.92 -3.60 -19.40
N ILE A 217 21.15 -3.29 -18.34
CA ILE A 217 21.54 -3.62 -16.96
C ILE A 217 21.52 -5.14 -16.74
N GLY A 218 20.46 -5.82 -17.19
CA GLY A 218 20.34 -7.28 -17.06
C GLY A 218 21.44 -8.05 -17.79
N SER A 219 21.79 -7.62 -19.01
CA SER A 219 22.88 -8.23 -19.77
C SER A 219 24.27 -7.99 -19.16
N GLY A 220 24.50 -6.80 -18.59
CA GLY A 220 25.74 -6.46 -17.90
C GLY A 220 26.00 -7.32 -16.65
N VAL A 221 24.96 -7.56 -15.83
CA VAL A 221 25.08 -8.41 -14.61
C VAL A 221 25.39 -9.86 -14.97
N VAL A 222 24.71 -10.41 -15.99
CA VAL A 222 24.97 -11.78 -16.46
C VAL A 222 26.39 -11.93 -17.01
N LEU A 223 26.86 -10.96 -17.80
CA LEU A 223 28.25 -10.94 -18.29
C LEU A 223 29.26 -10.85 -17.14
N ALA A 224 29.02 -10.01 -16.14
CA ALA A 224 29.88 -9.90 -14.97
C ALA A 224 29.97 -11.21 -14.18
N ILE A 225 28.84 -11.92 -14.01
CA ILE A 225 28.81 -13.24 -13.34
C ILE A 225 29.63 -14.28 -14.13
N ILE A 226 29.49 -14.29 -15.46
CA ILE A 226 30.25 -15.22 -16.32
C ILE A 226 31.75 -14.92 -16.24
N VAL A 227 32.15 -13.65 -16.38
CA VAL A 227 33.56 -13.24 -16.28
C VAL A 227 34.14 -13.57 -14.91
N PHE A 228 33.39 -13.29 -13.84
CA PHE A 228 33.81 -13.61 -12.48
C PHE A 228 33.97 -15.11 -12.26
N SER A 229 33.05 -15.92 -12.79
CA SER A 229 33.12 -17.39 -12.72
C SER A 229 34.30 -17.96 -13.52
N LEU A 230 34.61 -17.40 -14.69
CA LEU A 230 35.79 -17.79 -15.46
C LEU A 230 37.10 -17.40 -14.75
N PHE A 231 37.11 -16.22 -14.11
CA PHE A 231 38.28 -15.73 -13.36
C PHE A 231 38.58 -16.60 -12.14
N THR A 232 37.56 -17.05 -11.41
CA THR A 232 37.74 -17.97 -10.27
C THR A 232 38.22 -19.35 -10.73
N LEU A 233 37.72 -19.87 -11.85
CA LEU A 233 38.20 -21.14 -12.43
C LEU A 233 39.67 -21.05 -12.90
N TYR A 234 40.06 -19.95 -13.55
CA TYR A 234 41.43 -19.72 -13.99
C TYR A 234 42.43 -19.66 -12.83
N LYS A 235 42.04 -19.07 -11.69
CA LYS A 235 42.91 -18.94 -10.52
C LYS A 235 43.13 -20.26 -9.76
N VAL A 236 42.26 -21.26 -9.97
CA VAL A 236 42.29 -22.56 -9.27
C VAL A 236 43.02 -23.63 -10.11
N SER A 237 43.36 -23.34 -11.38
CA SER A 237 44.24 -24.14 -12.23
C SER A 237 45.68 -23.64 -12.18
#